data_AF-A0A2V5TJE6-F1
#
_entry.id   AF-A0A2V5TJE6-F1
#
_cell.length_a   1.000
_cell.length_b   1.000
_cell.length_c   1.000
_cell.angle_alpha   90.00
_cell.angle_beta   90.00
_cell.angle_gamma   90.00
#
_symmetry.space_group_name_H-M   'P 1'
#
loop_
_entity.id
_entity.type
_entity.pdbx_description
1 polymer ?
#
loop_
_entity_poly.entity_id
_entity_poly.type
_entity_poly.pdbx_seq_one_letter_code
_entity_poly.pdbx_strand_id
1 'polypeptide(L)' 'MARRFDHEKLKVYQAAIQFVAWSTELAAQIRSKAAVKDQLDRASTSVPLNLAEGNGKFA' A
#
# COMPACT_ATOMS: atom_id res chain seq x y z
N MET A 1 17.14 -6.72 17.46
CA MET A 1 16.23 -5.95 16.57
C MET A 1 15.83 -6.84 15.41
N ALA A 2 14.55 -6.82 15.00
CA ALA A 2 14.11 -7.54 13.81
C ALA A 2 14.84 -6.99 12.57
N ARG A 3 15.33 -7.90 11.71
CA ARG A 3 15.94 -7.52 10.42
C ARG A 3 14.83 -6.93 9.55
N ARG A 4 15.01 -5.68 9.11
CA ARG A 4 14.11 -5.01 8.16
C ARG A 4 14.57 -5.21 6.73
N PHE A 5 13.62 -5.37 5.83
CA PHE A 5 13.87 -5.32 4.39
C PHE A 5 14.25 -3.90 3.97
N ASP A 6 15.00 -3.75 2.88
CA ASP A 6 15.51 -2.43 2.47
C ASP A 6 14.39 -1.47 2.08
N HIS A 7 13.34 -1.95 1.43
CA HIS A 7 12.19 -1.14 1.07
C HIS A 7 11.48 -0.57 2.30
N GLU A 8 11.50 -1.27 3.45
CA GLU A 8 10.88 -0.78 4.67
C GLU A 8 11.57 0.47 5.21
N LYS A 9 12.84 0.69 4.88
CA LYS A 9 13.61 1.90 5.26
C LYS A 9 13.20 3.13 4.47
N LEU A 10 12.57 2.95 3.29
CA LEU A 10 12.15 4.05 2.43
C LEU A 10 11.00 4.83 3.06
N LYS A 11 11.13 6.15 3.14
CA LYS A 11 10.04 7.03 3.60
C LYS A 11 8.79 6.88 2.73
N VAL A 12 8.97 6.72 1.41
CA VAL A 12 7.85 6.55 0.48
C VAL A 12 7.12 5.22 0.68
N TYR A 13 7.82 4.16 1.07
CA TYR A 13 7.18 2.88 1.41
C TYR A 13 6.35 3.01 2.70
N GLN A 14 6.89 3.66 3.73
CA GLN A 14 6.16 3.92 4.98
C GLN A 14 4.90 4.76 4.74
N ALA A 15 5.00 5.80 3.90
CA ALA A 15 3.86 6.59 3.47
C ALA A 15 2.85 5.77 2.66
N ALA A 16 3.30 4.83 1.83
CA ALA A 16 2.42 3.92 1.10
C ALA A 16 1.65 2.97 2.02
N ILE A 17 2.28 2.47 3.10
CA ILE A 17 1.58 1.68 4.13
C ILE A 17 0.51 2.52 4.84
N GLN A 18 0.83 3.77 5.20
CA GLN A 18 -0.16 4.70 5.77
C GLN A 18 -1.31 4.98 4.79
N PHE A 19 -1.00 5.13 3.50
CA PHE A 19 -1.99 5.34 2.46
C PHE A 19 -2.94 4.13 2.29
N VAL A 20 -2.43 2.90 2.38
CA VAL A 20 -3.28 1.70 2.40
C VAL A 20 -4.24 1.74 3.59
N ALA A 21 -3.73 1.96 4.80
CA ALA A 21 -4.57 2.03 6.01
C ALA A 21 -5.68 3.09 5.89
N TRP A 22 -5.32 4.29 5.44
CA TRP A 22 -6.29 5.37 5.20
C TRP A 22 -7.32 5.03 4.11
N SER A 23 -6.87 4.41 3.02
CA SER A 23 -7.75 4.03 1.90
C SER A 23 -8.76 2.96 2.33
N THR A 24 -8.33 2.00 3.16
CA THR A 24 -9.22 0.98 3.74
C THR A 24 -10.29 1.60 4.62
N GLU A 25 -9.93 2.56 5.50
CA GLU A 25 -10.88 3.28 6.34
C GLU A 25 -11.88 4.09 5.50
N LEU A 26 -11.42 4.75 4.44
CA LEU A 26 -12.27 5.47 3.50
C LEU A 26 -13.24 4.51 2.78
N ALA A 27 -12.74 3.38 2.28
CA ALA A 27 -13.54 2.38 1.59
C ALA A 27 -14.65 1.80 2.48
N ALA A 28 -14.39 1.66 3.79
CA ALA A 28 -15.38 1.20 4.76
C ALA A 28 -16.59 2.15 4.92
N GLN A 29 -16.40 3.46 4.68
CA GLN A 29 -17.46 4.46 4.81
C GLN A 29 -18.43 4.49 3.61
N ILE A 30 -18.02 3.95 2.47
CA ILE A 30 -18.84 3.93 1.24
C ILE A 30 -19.96 2.88 1.43
N ARG A 31 -21.24 3.29 1.42
CA ARG A 31 -22.37 2.37 1.68
C ARG A 31 -22.81 1.55 0.46
N SER A 32 -22.53 2.01 -0.75
CA SER A 32 -22.90 1.30 -1.97
C SER A 32 -21.92 0.14 -2.28
N LYS A 33 -22.45 -0.94 -2.87
CA LYS A 33 -21.64 -1.84 -3.69
C LYS A 33 -21.46 -1.17 -5.05
N ALA A 34 -20.24 -1.19 -5.58
CA ALA A 34 -19.98 -1.41 -7.00
C ALA A 34 -18.55 -0.95 -7.31
N ALA A 35 -17.65 -1.90 -7.61
CA ALA A 35 -16.38 -1.75 -8.31
C ALA A 35 -15.33 -0.76 -7.74
N VAL A 36 -15.70 0.46 -7.35
CA VAL A 36 -14.81 1.52 -6.85
C VAL A 36 -14.08 1.10 -5.58
N LYS A 37 -14.75 0.40 -4.65
CA LYS A 37 -14.10 -0.14 -3.45
C LYS A 37 -12.98 -1.12 -3.83
N ASP A 38 -13.32 -2.09 -4.68
CA ASP A 38 -12.38 -3.14 -5.10
C ASP A 38 -11.22 -2.53 -5.93
N GLN A 39 -11.50 -1.53 -6.75
CA GLN A 39 -10.47 -0.81 -7.49
C GLN A 39 -9.57 0.00 -6.57
N LEU A 40 -10.13 0.70 -5.57
CA LEU A 40 -9.36 1.46 -4.59
C LEU A 40 -8.48 0.54 -3.74
N ASP A 41 -9.02 -0.59 -3.27
CA ASP A 41 -8.29 -1.58 -2.48
C ASP A 41 -7.11 -2.17 -3.27
N ARG A 42 -7.36 -2.60 -4.52
CA ARG A 42 -6.32 -3.12 -5.41
C ARG A 42 -5.27 -2.05 -5.77
N ALA A 43 -5.71 -0.84 -6.10
CA ALA A 43 -4.80 0.24 -6.49
C ALA A 43 -3.93 0.70 -5.30
N SER A 44 -4.52 0.85 -4.11
CA SER A 44 -3.77 1.25 -2.91
C SER A 44 -2.75 0.17 -2.51
N THR A 45 -3.13 -1.10 -2.53
CA THR A 45 -2.24 -2.24 -2.25
C THR A 45 -1.11 -2.37 -3.27
N SER A 46 -1.37 -2.05 -4.54
CA SER A 46 -0.36 -2.09 -5.61
C SER A 46 0.83 -1.15 -5.34
N VAL A 47 0.62 -0.02 -4.68
CA VAL A 47 1.68 0.98 -4.43
C VAL A 47 2.84 0.41 -3.60
N PRO A 48 2.65 -0.07 -2.35
CA PRO A 48 3.75 -0.64 -1.57
C PRO A 48 4.34 -1.90 -2.22
N LEU A 49 3.54 -2.70 -2.94
CA LEU A 49 4.04 -3.87 -3.66
C LEU A 49 5.05 -3.50 -4.75
N ASN A 50 4.70 -2.51 -5.59
CA ASN A 50 5.61 -2.06 -6.65
C ASN A 50 6.86 -1.36 -6.10
N LEU A 51 6.74 -0.65 -4.97
CA LEU A 51 7.89 -0.06 -4.29
C LEU A 51 8.85 -1.14 -3.74
N ALA A 52 8.29 -2.18 -3.11
CA ALA A 52 9.08 -3.30 -2.61
C ALA A 52 9.76 -4.08 -3.75
N GLU A 53 9.01 -4.39 -4.82
CA GLU A 53 9.54 -5.06 -6.01
C GLU A 53 10.64 -4.24 -6.69
N GLY A 54 10.38 -2.95 -6.94
CA GLY A 54 11.33 -2.04 -7.57
C GLY A 54 12.61 -1.85 -6.74
N ASN A 55 12.49 -1.81 -5.41
CA ASN A 55 13.66 -1.76 -4.55
C ASN A 55 14.44 -3.08 -4.54
N GLY A 56 13.74 -4.22 -4.58
CA GLY A 56 14.36 -5.55 -4.65
C GLY A 56 15.03 -5.88 -5.99
N LYS A 57 14.66 -5.22 -7.10
CA LYS A 57 15.26 -5.44 -8.43
C LYS A 57 16.74 -5.07 -8.51
N PHE A 58 17.22 -4.20 -7.63
CA PHE A 58 18.60 -3.70 -7.64
C PHE A 58 19.35 -4.01 -6.32
N ALA A 59 18.76 -4.83 -5.45
CA ALA A 59 19.30 -5.21 -4.15
C ALA A 59 20.08 -6.53 -4.22
#